data_AF-A0A2A4Q2Y3-F1
#
_entry.id   AF-A0A2A4Q2Y3-F1
#
_cell.length_a   1.000
_cell.length_b   1.000
_cell.length_c   1.000
_cell.angle_alpha   90.00
_cell.angle_beta   90.00
_cell.angle_gamma   90.00
#
_symmetry.space_group_name_H-M   'P 1'
#
loop_
_entity.id
_entity.type
_entity.pdbx_description
1 polymer ?
#
loop_
_entity_poly.entity_id
_entity_poly.type
_entity_poly.pdbx_seq_one_letter_code
_entity_poly.pdbx_strand_id
1 'polypeptide(L)'
;MYKPSDIANSELLSSYLRTSTDQLDRFVNGNQNIIDWQNKENIKAPSADRDKITVFERFYIPKRNKSLGYRIVYKPWDQFTFDILKVLKFNLTELYKPEDCVHGFVSNRSTRSNAIVHLGQKHLLKLDIKNFFESLKIDSVKDAFVSLGFKEDIAIQLSRICTLEEKLVQGFPTSPVLANIISVEMDKRIHKLCKDKGAL
;
A
#
# COMPACT_ATOMS: atom_id res chain seq x y z
N MET A 1 -21.36 4.73 -6.26
CA MET A 1 -20.09 4.68 -5.52
C MET A 1 -19.76 6.11 -5.12
N TYR A 2 -19.44 6.39 -3.86
CA TYR A 2 -19.12 7.76 -3.43
C TYR A 2 -17.93 8.30 -4.24
N LYS A 3 -17.99 9.56 -4.68
CA LYS A 3 -16.77 10.21 -5.19
C LYS A 3 -15.87 10.53 -3.99
N PRO A 4 -14.54 10.47 -4.14
CA PRO A 4 -13.61 10.81 -3.07
C PRO A 4 -13.91 12.17 -2.39
N SER A 5 -14.31 13.17 -3.19
CA SER A 5 -14.67 14.51 -2.72
C SER A 5 -15.89 14.57 -1.81
N ASP A 6 -16.79 13.58 -1.93
CA ASP A 6 -18.06 13.53 -1.20
C ASP A 6 -17.86 13.00 0.23
N ILE A 7 -16.73 12.33 0.50
CA ILE A 7 -16.40 11.80 1.82
C ILE A 7 -15.88 12.95 2.66
N ALA A 8 -16.79 13.56 3.42
CA ALA A 8 -16.54 14.81 4.12
C ALA A 8 -16.19 14.66 5.61
N ASN A 9 -16.39 13.48 6.19
CA ASN A 9 -16.22 13.21 7.61
C ASN A 9 -16.01 11.69 7.87
N SER A 10 -15.73 11.32 9.11
CA SER A 10 -15.46 9.93 9.50
C SER A 10 -16.69 9.01 9.40
N GLU A 11 -17.93 9.50 9.48
CA GLU A 11 -19.14 8.68 9.29
C GLU A 11 -19.31 8.24 7.83
N LEU A 12 -19.05 9.15 6.89
CA LEU A 12 -19.04 8.83 5.47
C LEU A 12 -17.85 7.92 5.13
N LEU A 13 -16.70 8.13 5.77
CA LEU A 13 -15.54 7.27 5.61
C LEU A 13 -15.81 5.84 6.12
N SER A 14 -16.46 5.68 7.28
CA SER A 14 -16.80 4.35 7.81
C SER A 14 -17.79 3.64 6.89
N SER A 15 -18.77 4.37 6.34
CA SER A 15 -19.70 3.86 5.33
C SER A 15 -18.97 3.44 4.04
N TYR A 16 -18.03 4.25 3.55
CA TYR A 16 -17.20 3.95 2.38
C TYR A 16 -16.34 2.69 2.56
N LEU A 17 -15.83 2.49 3.77
CA LEU A 17 -15.02 1.34 4.17
C LEU A 17 -15.84 0.13 4.65
N ARG A 18 -17.17 0.26 4.71
CA ARG A 18 -18.12 -0.78 5.17
C ARG A 18 -17.82 -1.26 6.60
N THR A 19 -17.59 -0.32 7.50
CA THR A 19 -17.28 -0.55 8.92
C THR A 19 -18.03 0.43 9.82
N SER A 20 -18.03 0.21 11.14
CA SER A 20 -18.58 1.18 12.09
C SER A 20 -17.60 2.31 12.38
N THR A 21 -18.12 3.44 12.86
CA THR A 21 -17.30 4.59 13.30
C THR A 21 -16.34 4.22 14.43
N ASP A 22 -16.76 3.36 15.37
CA ASP A 22 -15.93 2.93 16.49
C ASP A 22 -14.76 2.05 16.02
N GLN A 23 -15.02 1.14 15.09
CA GLN A 23 -13.98 0.30 14.48
C GLN A 23 -12.98 1.15 13.68
N LEU A 24 -13.50 2.14 12.95
CA LEU A 24 -12.66 3.10 12.22
C LEU A 24 -11.80 3.92 13.19
N ASP A 25 -12.37 4.49 14.26
CA ASP A 25 -11.63 5.27 15.26
C ASP A 25 -10.53 4.43 15.89
N ARG A 26 -10.82 3.19 16.27
CA ARG A 26 -9.81 2.26 16.81
C ARG A 26 -8.65 2.06 15.85
N PHE A 27 -8.89 1.94 14.55
CA PHE A 27 -7.81 1.71 13.59
C PHE A 27 -7.03 3.00 13.27
N VAL A 28 -7.71 4.14 13.19
CA VAL A 28 -7.11 5.42 12.82
C VAL A 28 -6.36 6.08 13.99
N ASN A 29 -6.93 5.99 15.20
CA ASN A 29 -6.45 6.70 16.39
C ASN A 29 -5.97 5.77 17.51
N GLY A 30 -6.22 4.46 17.39
CA GLY A 30 -5.72 3.48 18.35
C GLY A 30 -4.23 3.17 18.17
N ASN A 31 -3.66 2.53 19.18
CA ASN A 31 -2.28 2.10 19.16
C ASN A 31 -2.12 0.88 18.25
N GLN A 32 -1.13 0.90 17.37
CA GLN A 32 -0.75 -0.24 16.55
C GLN A 32 0.28 -1.08 17.31
N ASN A 33 0.00 -2.37 17.53
CA ASN A 33 0.94 -3.31 18.14
C ASN A 33 1.38 -4.35 17.11
N ILE A 34 2.68 -4.63 17.04
CA ILE A 34 3.25 -5.57 16.08
C ILE A 34 3.83 -6.75 16.86
N ILE A 35 3.32 -7.95 16.59
CA ILE A 35 3.81 -9.19 17.18
C ILE A 35 4.77 -9.86 16.20
N ASP A 36 6.02 -10.10 16.63
CA ASP A 36 7.02 -10.87 15.89
C ASP A 36 7.18 -12.27 16.53
N TRP A 37 6.53 -13.26 15.94
CA TRP A 37 6.55 -14.64 16.44
C TRP A 37 7.91 -15.34 16.26
N GLN A 38 8.77 -14.87 15.35
CA GLN A 38 10.04 -15.54 15.05
C GLN A 38 11.19 -15.05 15.92
N ASN A 39 11.24 -13.75 16.23
CA ASN A 39 12.30 -13.20 17.07
C ASN A 39 11.99 -13.18 18.57
N LYS A 40 10.76 -13.52 18.99
CA LYS A 40 10.29 -13.43 20.40
C LYS A 40 10.53 -12.06 21.07
N GLU A 41 10.96 -11.05 20.32
CA GLU A 41 11.15 -9.69 20.79
C GLU A 41 9.82 -8.95 20.76
N ASN A 42 9.56 -8.19 21.83
CA ASN A 42 8.40 -7.31 21.99
C ASN A 42 7.03 -8.01 21.98
N ILE A 43 6.85 -9.09 22.75
CA ILE A 43 5.53 -9.34 23.37
C ILE A 43 5.37 -8.33 24.52
N LYS A 44 5.25 -7.04 24.22
CA LYS A 44 4.68 -6.12 25.21
C LYS A 44 3.21 -6.50 25.29
N ALA A 45 2.81 -7.02 26.44
CA ALA A 45 1.40 -7.16 26.74
C ALA A 45 0.73 -5.82 26.42
N PRO A 46 -0.38 -5.80 25.67
CA PRO A 46 -1.08 -4.57 25.34
C PRO A 46 -1.24 -3.72 26.61
N SER A 47 -0.89 -2.43 26.53
CA SER A 47 -1.08 -1.48 27.62
C SER A 47 -2.51 -1.54 28.13
N ALA A 48 -2.72 -1.14 29.40
CA ALA A 48 -3.97 -1.31 30.15
C ALA A 48 -5.26 -0.81 29.44
N ASP A 49 -5.14 0.04 28.42
CA ASP A 49 -6.24 0.47 27.54
C ASP A 49 -6.46 -0.54 26.40
N ARG A 50 -7.14 -1.65 26.73
CA ARG A 50 -7.38 -2.80 25.82
C ARG A 50 -8.31 -2.48 24.66
N ASP A 51 -9.08 -1.39 24.75
CA ASP A 51 -10.19 -1.13 23.82
C ASP A 51 -9.76 -0.44 22.52
N LYS A 52 -8.54 0.14 22.46
CA LYS A 52 -8.03 0.87 21.29
C LYS A 52 -6.69 0.35 20.75
N ILE A 53 -6.51 -0.97 20.66
CA ILE A 53 -5.28 -1.56 20.11
C ILE A 53 -5.58 -2.37 18.86
N THR A 54 -4.89 -2.11 17.76
CA THR A 54 -4.93 -2.94 16.54
C THR A 54 -3.65 -3.75 16.45
N VAL A 55 -3.79 -5.06 16.29
CA VAL A 55 -2.65 -5.99 16.33
C VAL A 55 -2.30 -6.45 14.92
N PHE A 56 -1.01 -6.45 14.61
CA PHE A 56 -0.46 -6.93 13.35
C PHE A 56 0.58 -8.02 13.63
N GLU A 57 0.57 -9.06 12.82
CA GLU A 57 1.60 -10.09 12.81
C GLU A 57 2.71 -9.71 11.84
N ARG A 58 3.95 -9.82 12.29
CA ARG A 58 5.15 -9.72 11.46
C ARG A 58 5.75 -11.11 11.30
N PHE A 59 6.02 -11.49 10.06
CA PHE A 59 6.65 -12.77 9.74
C PHE A 59 7.62 -12.65 8.56
N TYR A 60 8.49 -13.65 8.41
CA TYR A 60 9.61 -13.61 7.48
C TYR A 60 9.46 -14.68 6.41
N ILE A 61 9.46 -14.25 5.14
CA ILE A 61 9.44 -15.13 3.99
C ILE A 61 10.84 -15.17 3.37
N PRO A 62 11.50 -16.33 3.27
CA PRO A 62 12.83 -16.40 2.66
C PRO A 62 12.77 -15.92 1.20
N LYS A 63 13.75 -15.11 0.79
CA LYS A 63 13.91 -14.76 -0.63
C LYS A 63 14.31 -16.02 -1.41
N ARG A 64 14.02 -16.01 -2.72
CA ARG A 64 14.32 -17.14 -3.62
C ARG A 64 15.79 -17.58 -3.51
N ASN A 65 16.69 -16.61 -3.45
CA ASN A 65 18.06 -16.86 -2.99
C ASN A 65 18.14 -16.60 -1.49
N LYS A 66 18.35 -17.67 -0.71
CA LYS A 66 18.39 -17.60 0.76
C LYS A 66 19.52 -16.72 1.29
N SER A 67 20.62 -16.57 0.54
CA SER A 67 21.72 -15.67 0.95
C SER A 67 21.32 -14.19 0.96
N LEU A 68 20.24 -13.83 0.26
CA LEU A 68 19.70 -12.46 0.25
C LEU A 68 18.77 -12.17 1.44
N GLY A 69 18.66 -13.12 2.38
CA GLY A 69 17.85 -13.01 3.59
C GLY A 69 16.36 -13.17 3.35
N TYR A 70 15.57 -12.40 4.09
CA TYR A 70 14.11 -12.54 4.17
C TYR A 70 13.39 -11.30 3.62
N ARG A 71 12.11 -11.49 3.26
CA ARG A 71 11.11 -10.44 3.14
C ARG A 71 10.34 -10.38 4.45
N ILE A 72 10.22 -9.19 5.01
CA ILE A 72 9.37 -8.93 6.16
C ILE A 72 7.96 -8.70 5.61
N VAL A 73 6.99 -9.44 6.13
CA VAL A 73 5.59 -9.35 5.72
C VAL A 73 4.72 -9.12 6.95
N TYR A 74 3.72 -8.28 6.79
CA TYR A 74 2.79 -7.89 7.84
C TYR A 74 1.38 -8.32 7.47
N LYS A 75 0.61 -8.74 8.47
CA LYS A 75 -0.79 -9.09 8.31
C LYS A 75 -1.59 -8.58 9.51
N PRO A 76 -2.76 -7.94 9.31
CA PRO A 76 -3.67 -7.70 10.42
C PRO A 76 -4.06 -9.01 11.11
N TRP A 77 -4.06 -9.00 12.44
CA TRP A 77 -4.44 -10.17 13.23
C TRP A 77 -5.91 -10.53 13.04
N ASP A 78 -6.76 -9.50 13.09
CA ASP A 78 -8.20 -9.66 13.01
C ASP A 78 -8.73 -9.50 11.57
N GLN A 79 -9.82 -10.21 11.31
CA GLN A 79 -10.44 -10.24 9.99
C GLN A 79 -11.08 -8.90 9.60
N PHE A 80 -11.57 -8.12 10.58
CA PHE A 80 -12.23 -6.84 10.32
C PHE A 80 -11.25 -5.81 9.73
N THR A 81 -10.10 -5.62 10.38
CA THR A 81 -9.02 -4.75 9.89
C THR A 81 -8.57 -5.18 8.49
N PHE A 82 -8.46 -6.50 8.26
CA PHE A 82 -8.10 -7.03 6.95
C PHE A 82 -9.16 -6.73 5.87
N ASP A 83 -10.45 -6.79 6.22
CA ASP A 83 -11.53 -6.51 5.29
C ASP A 83 -11.67 -5.02 4.96
N ILE A 84 -11.42 -4.12 5.92
CA ILE A 84 -11.31 -2.67 5.67
C ILE A 84 -10.25 -2.41 4.59
N LEU A 85 -9.07 -3.00 4.72
CA LEU A 85 -7.99 -2.86 3.73
C LEU A 85 -8.39 -3.43 2.36
N LYS A 86 -9.15 -4.53 2.30
CA LYS A 86 -9.63 -5.09 1.03
C LYS A 86 -10.66 -4.20 0.37
N VAL A 87 -11.62 -3.65 1.12
CA VAL A 87 -12.63 -2.73 0.60
C VAL A 87 -11.94 -1.48 0.05
N LEU A 88 -11.00 -0.91 0.81
CA LEU A 88 -10.23 0.24 0.36
C LEU A 88 -9.40 -0.09 -0.90
N LYS A 89 -8.73 -1.24 -0.93
CA LYS A 89 -8.01 -1.70 -2.14
C LYS A 89 -8.93 -1.77 -3.34
N PHE A 90 -10.12 -2.37 -3.21
CA PHE A 90 -11.08 -2.45 -4.30
C PHE A 90 -11.44 -1.04 -4.80
N ASN A 91 -11.78 -0.13 -3.90
CA ASN A 91 -12.15 1.23 -4.29
C ASN A 91 -10.96 1.98 -4.94
N LEU A 92 -9.74 1.80 -4.44
CA LEU A 92 -8.52 2.39 -5.02
C LEU A 92 -8.24 1.86 -6.43
N THR A 93 -8.44 0.56 -6.68
CA THR A 93 -8.29 -0.02 -8.01
C THR A 93 -9.25 0.61 -9.02
N GLU A 94 -10.49 0.94 -8.61
CA GLU A 94 -11.46 1.60 -9.49
C GLU A 94 -11.11 3.07 -9.78
N LEU A 95 -10.43 3.75 -8.84
CA LEU A 95 -10.00 5.14 -9.01
C LEU A 95 -8.69 5.26 -9.81
N TYR A 96 -7.78 4.30 -9.66
CA TYR A 96 -6.46 4.34 -10.26
C TYR A 96 -6.50 3.99 -11.75
N LYS A 97 -5.98 4.90 -12.58
CA LYS A 97 -5.77 4.67 -14.01
C LYS A 97 -4.27 4.47 -14.29
N PRO A 98 -3.83 3.23 -14.52
CA PRO A 98 -2.42 2.95 -14.75
C PRO A 98 -1.95 3.41 -16.13
N GLU A 99 -0.76 4.02 -16.18
CA GLU A 99 -0.04 4.27 -17.44
C GLU A 99 0.28 2.95 -18.16
N ASP A 100 0.39 2.97 -19.49
CA ASP A 100 0.54 1.75 -20.30
C ASP A 100 1.79 0.93 -19.97
N CYS A 101 2.87 1.60 -19.53
CA CYS A 101 4.12 0.94 -19.15
C CYS A 101 4.07 0.22 -17.79
N VAL A 102 2.99 0.35 -17.00
CA VAL A 102 2.91 -0.19 -15.64
C VAL A 102 2.26 -1.57 -15.63
N HIS A 103 3.03 -2.64 -15.55
CA HIS A 103 2.46 -4.00 -15.56
C HIS A 103 2.24 -4.63 -14.18
N GLY A 104 2.95 -4.16 -13.15
CA GLY A 104 2.88 -4.71 -11.80
C GLY A 104 1.57 -4.36 -11.10
N PHE A 105 0.90 -5.35 -10.51
CA PHE A 105 -0.32 -5.16 -9.70
C PHE A 105 -1.50 -4.49 -10.44
N VAL A 106 -1.50 -4.54 -11.77
CA VAL A 106 -2.57 -4.01 -12.62
C VAL A 106 -3.39 -5.17 -13.18
N SER A 107 -4.71 -5.06 -13.09
CA SER A 107 -5.65 -6.04 -13.67
C SER A 107 -5.39 -6.22 -15.16
N ASN A 108 -5.48 -7.47 -15.64
CA ASN A 108 -5.20 -7.85 -17.04
C ASN A 108 -3.76 -7.61 -17.51
N ARG A 109 -2.83 -7.26 -16.61
CA ARG A 109 -1.39 -7.22 -16.87
C ARG A 109 -0.68 -8.29 -16.06
N SER A 110 0.49 -8.71 -16.54
CA SER A 110 1.27 -9.81 -15.99
C SER A 110 2.75 -9.65 -16.27
N THR A 111 3.57 -10.45 -15.58
CA THR A 111 5.00 -10.60 -15.88
C THR A 111 5.25 -10.95 -17.35
N ARG A 112 4.36 -11.74 -17.97
CA ARG A 112 4.40 -12.04 -19.40
C ARG A 112 4.16 -10.80 -20.26
N SER A 113 3.11 -10.02 -19.98
CA SER A 113 2.84 -8.79 -20.75
C SER A 113 4.00 -7.79 -20.66
N ASN A 114 4.65 -7.69 -19.49
CA ASN A 114 5.83 -6.85 -19.31
C ASN A 114 7.02 -7.36 -20.14
N ALA A 115 7.23 -8.68 -20.21
CA ALA A 115 8.33 -9.24 -20.97
C ALA A 115 8.15 -9.05 -22.49
N ILE A 116 6.91 -9.09 -22.98
CA ILE A 116 6.60 -9.00 -24.41
C ILE A 116 7.10 -7.68 -25.03
N VAL A 117 6.95 -6.55 -24.34
CA VAL A 117 7.37 -5.24 -24.87
C VAL A 117 8.89 -5.10 -25.01
N HIS A 118 9.67 -5.99 -24.40
CA HIS A 118 11.12 -6.00 -24.47
C HIS A 118 11.69 -7.06 -25.42
N LEU A 119 10.85 -7.85 -26.10
CA LEU A 119 11.32 -8.88 -27.04
C LEU A 119 12.04 -8.24 -28.24
N GLY A 120 13.15 -8.85 -28.64
CA GLY A 120 13.96 -8.40 -29.78
C GLY A 120 14.85 -7.18 -29.51
N GLN A 121 14.82 -6.62 -28.31
CA GLN A 121 15.68 -5.49 -27.94
C GLN A 121 17.14 -5.93 -27.78
N LYS A 122 18.06 -5.19 -28.39
CA LYS A 122 19.52 -5.50 -28.35
C LYS A 122 20.13 -5.32 -26.96
N HIS A 123 19.59 -4.39 -26.19
CA HIS A 123 20.07 -4.05 -24.85
C HIS A 123 18.88 -3.94 -23.91
N LEU A 124 19.05 -4.45 -22.68
CA LEU A 124 18.06 -4.36 -21.61
C LEU A 124 18.70 -3.76 -20.37
N LEU A 125 18.17 -2.63 -19.91
CA LEU A 125 18.55 -2.05 -18.63
C LEU A 125 17.64 -2.60 -17.54
N LYS A 126 18.24 -3.19 -16.50
CA LYS A 126 17.53 -3.70 -15.33
C LYS A 126 17.84 -2.83 -14.11
N LEU A 127 16.81 -2.22 -13.55
CA LEU A 127 16.88 -1.41 -12.33
C LEU A 127 15.97 -2.02 -11.26
N ASP A 128 16.33 -1.83 -9.99
CA ASP A 128 15.53 -2.28 -8.85
C ASP A 128 15.62 -1.25 -7.72
N ILE A 129 14.50 -0.97 -7.05
CA ILE A 129 14.45 -0.05 -5.91
C ILE A 129 14.50 -0.87 -4.63
N LYS A 130 15.55 -0.66 -3.84
CA LYS A 130 15.73 -1.33 -2.55
C LYS A 130 14.61 -0.94 -1.59
N ASN A 131 13.95 -1.93 -0.99
CA ASN A 131 12.89 -1.75 0.02
C ASN A 131 11.79 -0.79 -0.46
N PHE A 132 11.32 -1.01 -1.69
CA PHE A 132 10.39 -0.11 -2.36
C PHE A 132 9.18 0.29 -1.49
N PHE A 133 8.42 -0.65 -0.93
CA PHE A 133 7.27 -0.31 -0.09
C PHE A 133 7.67 0.49 1.15
N GLU A 134 8.70 0.06 1.85
CA GLU A 134 9.15 0.70 3.09
C GLU A 134 9.79 2.08 2.87
N SER A 135 10.18 2.39 1.62
CA SER A 135 10.63 3.72 1.20
C SER A 135 9.48 4.72 1.02
N LEU A 136 8.25 4.24 0.79
CA LEU A 136 7.06 5.08 0.62
C LEU A 136 6.46 5.40 1.99
N LYS A 137 6.63 6.66 2.42
CA LYS A 137 6.24 7.15 3.75
C LYS A 137 4.78 7.59 3.81
N ILE A 138 4.26 7.70 5.03
CA ILE A 138 2.87 8.10 5.31
C ILE A 138 2.47 9.40 4.62
N ASP A 139 3.38 10.37 4.50
CA ASP A 139 3.11 11.61 3.77
C ASP A 139 2.87 11.37 2.27
N SER A 140 3.67 10.53 1.62
CA SER A 140 3.44 10.17 0.22
C SER A 140 2.10 9.45 0.03
N VAL A 141 1.69 8.64 1.01
CA VAL A 141 0.39 7.97 0.99
C VAL A 141 -0.76 8.98 1.17
N LYS A 142 -0.61 9.94 2.09
CA LYS A 142 -1.56 11.05 2.28
C LYS A 142 -1.69 11.86 0.99
N ASP A 143 -0.59 12.27 0.39
CA ASP A 143 -0.56 13.05 -0.85
C ASP A 143 -1.19 12.28 -2.02
N ALA A 144 -1.00 10.96 -2.07
CA ALA A 144 -1.69 10.10 -3.03
C ALA A 144 -3.21 10.16 -2.86
N PHE A 145 -3.75 10.08 -1.64
CA PHE A 145 -5.19 10.24 -1.40
C PHE A 145 -5.69 11.64 -1.77
N VAL A 146 -4.94 12.70 -1.43
CA VAL A 146 -5.29 14.07 -1.85
C VAL A 146 -5.35 14.18 -3.37
N SER A 147 -4.39 13.59 -4.09
CA SER A 147 -4.36 13.57 -5.56
C SER A 147 -5.55 12.83 -6.19
N LEU A 148 -6.13 11.88 -5.47
CA LEU A 148 -7.34 11.17 -5.87
C LEU A 148 -8.63 11.95 -5.56
N GLY A 149 -8.52 13.12 -4.93
CA GLY A 149 -9.65 14.01 -4.62
C GLY A 149 -10.28 13.80 -3.24
N PHE A 150 -9.62 13.05 -2.35
CA PHE A 150 -10.05 13.00 -0.94
C PHE A 150 -9.70 14.32 -0.25
N LYS A 151 -10.52 14.73 0.72
CA LYS A 151 -10.20 15.84 1.61
C LYS A 151 -8.98 15.51 2.48
N GLU A 152 -8.24 16.53 2.88
CA GLU A 152 -6.97 16.37 3.58
C GLU A 152 -7.11 15.62 4.92
N ASP A 153 -8.14 15.93 5.70
CA ASP A 153 -8.47 15.24 6.95
C ASP A 153 -8.78 13.75 6.73
N ILE A 154 -9.51 13.42 5.66
CA ILE A 154 -9.79 12.03 5.28
C ILE A 154 -8.54 11.32 4.74
N ALA A 155 -7.72 12.01 3.96
CA ALA A 155 -6.44 11.49 3.46
C ALA A 155 -5.48 11.13 4.59
N ILE A 156 -5.45 11.92 5.67
CA ILE A 156 -4.69 11.61 6.89
C ILE A 156 -5.21 10.33 7.56
N GLN A 157 -6.53 10.16 7.68
CA GLN A 157 -7.09 8.94 8.27
C GLN A 157 -6.78 7.70 7.40
N LEU A 158 -6.94 7.82 6.09
CA LEU A 158 -6.64 6.75 5.13
C LEU A 158 -5.15 6.39 5.09
N SER A 159 -4.25 7.37 5.23
CA SER A 159 -2.82 7.09 5.27
C SER A 159 -2.41 6.31 6.52
N ARG A 160 -3.00 6.60 7.69
CA ARG A 160 -2.81 5.82 8.93
C ARG A 160 -3.33 4.39 8.81
N ILE A 161 -4.47 4.19 8.15
CA ILE A 161 -5.03 2.85 7.86
C ILE A 161 -4.08 2.04 6.97
N CYS A 162 -3.45 2.67 5.98
CA CYS A 162 -2.66 1.98 4.96
C CYS A 162 -1.19 1.78 5.32
N THR A 163 -0.73 2.32 6.45
CA THR A 163 0.67 2.29 6.86
C THR A 163 0.85 1.64 8.22
N LEU A 164 2.03 1.07 8.43
CA LEU A 164 2.53 0.65 9.75
C LEU A 164 3.91 1.28 9.93
N GLU A 165 4.20 1.78 11.14
CA GLU A 165 5.48 2.48 11.40
C GLU A 165 5.74 3.59 10.35
N GLU A 166 4.69 4.36 10.01
CA GLU A 166 4.72 5.51 9.09
C GLU A 166 5.18 5.21 7.65
N LYS A 167 5.05 3.96 7.20
CA LYS A 167 5.42 3.54 5.84
C LYS A 167 4.47 2.47 5.29
N LEU A 168 4.44 2.32 3.96
CA LEU A 168 3.79 1.15 3.37
C LEU A 168 4.55 -0.11 3.76
N VAL A 169 3.81 -1.20 3.92
CA VAL A 169 4.37 -2.50 4.29
C VAL A 169 3.96 -3.59 3.31
N GLN A 170 4.83 -4.57 3.15
CA GLN A 170 4.51 -5.79 2.42
C GLN A 170 3.44 -6.60 3.17
N GLY A 171 2.41 -7.04 2.46
CA GLY A 171 1.32 -7.87 2.99
C GLY A 171 -0.01 -7.15 3.15
N PHE A 172 0.00 -5.82 3.25
CA PHE A 172 -1.25 -5.04 3.22
C PHE A 172 -1.88 -5.10 1.82
N PRO A 173 -3.19 -5.38 1.71
CA PRO A 173 -3.89 -5.41 0.42
C PRO A 173 -3.79 -4.10 -0.38
N THR A 174 -3.72 -2.95 0.30
CA THR A 174 -3.68 -1.61 -0.30
C THR A 174 -2.29 -1.20 -0.81
N SER A 175 -1.20 -1.70 -0.20
CA SER A 175 0.17 -1.29 -0.54
C SER A 175 0.50 -1.37 -2.03
N PRO A 176 0.13 -2.43 -2.78
CA PRO A 176 0.49 -2.52 -4.19
C PRO A 176 -0.14 -1.43 -5.07
N VAL A 177 -1.43 -1.14 -4.88
CA VAL A 177 -2.12 -0.11 -5.68
C VAL A 177 -1.67 1.30 -5.26
N LEU A 178 -1.47 1.55 -3.96
CA LEU A 178 -0.93 2.82 -3.48
C LEU A 178 0.49 3.08 -3.98
N ALA A 179 1.35 2.05 -3.99
CA ALA A 179 2.70 2.20 -4.51
C ALA A 179 2.71 2.59 -5.99
N ASN A 180 1.80 2.03 -6.79
CA ASN A 180 1.60 2.44 -8.18
C ASN A 180 1.10 3.89 -8.29
N ILE A 181 0.08 4.29 -7.51
CA ILE A 181 -0.45 5.66 -7.51
C ILE A 181 0.65 6.68 -7.17
N ILE A 182 1.45 6.40 -6.13
CA ILE A 182 2.54 7.28 -5.69
C ILE A 182 3.64 7.38 -6.75
N SER A 183 3.84 6.32 -7.54
CA SER A 183 4.94 6.23 -8.52
C SER A 183 4.61 6.82 -9.88
N VAL A 184 3.38 7.29 -10.12
CA VAL A 184 2.92 7.79 -11.44
C VAL A 184 3.88 8.83 -12.04
N GLU A 185 4.32 9.81 -11.26
CA GLU A 185 5.23 10.85 -11.77
C GLU A 185 6.64 10.33 -12.03
N MET A 186 7.11 9.33 -11.27
CA MET A 186 8.36 8.64 -11.57
C MET A 186 8.25 7.88 -12.89
N ASP A 187 7.17 7.13 -13.08
CA ASP A 187 6.93 6.32 -14.29
C ASP A 187 6.87 7.21 -15.53
N LYS A 188 6.12 8.32 -15.48
CA LYS A 188 6.06 9.31 -16.58
C LYS A 188 7.43 9.90 -16.92
N ARG A 189 8.24 10.24 -15.90
CA ARG A 189 9.58 10.80 -16.11
C ARG A 189 10.52 9.79 -16.76
N ILE A 190 10.50 8.55 -16.31
CA ILE A 190 11.30 7.47 -16.90
C ILE A 190 10.84 7.21 -18.33
N HIS A 191 9.53 7.07 -18.56
CA HIS A 191 8.98 6.84 -19.89
C HIS A 191 9.36 7.96 -20.87
N LYS A 192 9.23 9.23 -20.44
CA LYS A 192 9.65 10.38 -21.23
C LYS A 192 11.15 10.33 -21.56
N LEU A 193 12.00 10.05 -20.57
CA LEU A 193 13.44 9.91 -20.80
C LEU A 193 13.76 8.82 -21.82
N CYS A 194 13.12 7.65 -21.71
CA CYS A 194 13.29 6.56 -22.67
C CYS A 194 12.86 6.99 -24.08
N LYS A 195 11.73 7.69 -24.22
CA LYS A 195 11.27 8.23 -25.50
C LYS A 195 12.29 9.20 -26.11
N ASP A 196 12.77 10.16 -25.32
CA ASP A 196 13.71 11.19 -25.77
C ASP A 196 15.07 10.60 -26.17
N LYS A 197 15.41 9.41 -25.66
CA LYS A 197 16.65 8.67 -25.99
C LYS A 197 16.45 7.59 -27.05
N GLY A 198 15.25 7.44 -27.62
CA GLY A 198 14.96 6.40 -28.61
C GLY A 198 15.04 4.97 -28.07
N ALA A 199 14.69 4.79 -26.79
CA ALA A 199 14.75 3.53 -26.06
C ALA A 199 13.35 2.91 -25.78
N LEU A 200 12.34 3.29 -26.57
CA LEU A 200 10.98 2.74 -26.57
C LEU A 200 10.63 2.18 -27.96
#